data_AF-A0A975C670-F1
#
_entry.id   AF-A0A975C670-F1
#
_cell.length_a   1.000
_cell.length_b   1.000
_cell.length_c   1.000
_cell.angle_alpha   90.00
_cell.angle_beta   90.00
_cell.angle_gamma   90.00
#
_symmetry.space_group_name_H-M   'P 1'
#
loop_
_entity.id
_entity.type
_entity.pdbx_description
1 polymer ?
#
loop_
_entity_poly.entity_id
_entity_poly.type
_entity_poly.pdbx_seq_one_letter_code
_entity_poly.pdbx_strand_id
1 'polypeptide(L)'
;MRAAIIIAGGLLGLAACGQPAEKAAPKASATAPAAVAASDAATAPTGPLSAVDLRRVCRAGLAAIHGQEPDAIQITGLEGSVVNAQWPAPVDGGLMKAQCRTDGPLLTWKPVDLPDPADNRWMNQSGDPANTFAVKGDVVTVTQTFPDGTNQQSDLTVPASKEAA
;
A
#
# COMPACT_ATOMS: atom_id res chain seq x y z
N MET A 1 42.59 44.12 20.01
CA MET A 1 42.04 44.04 21.38
C MET A 1 41.90 42.58 21.74
N ARG A 2 42.35 42.22 22.93
CA ARG A 2 42.49 40.85 23.47
C ARG A 2 41.14 40.35 24.00
N ALA A 3 40.84 39.06 23.79
CA ALA A 3 40.35 38.17 24.85
C ALA A 3 40.35 36.72 24.35
N ALA A 4 41.23 35.92 24.96
CA ALA A 4 41.23 34.47 24.89
C ALA A 4 40.40 33.92 26.06
N ILE A 5 39.68 32.81 25.86
CA ILE A 5 39.27 31.92 26.97
C ILE A 5 39.53 30.48 26.54
N ILE A 6 40.37 29.82 27.34
CA ILE A 6 40.79 28.42 27.30
C ILE A 6 40.00 27.68 28.38
N ILE A 7 39.45 26.50 28.06
CA ILE A 7 39.01 25.44 29.00
C ILE A 7 39.25 24.12 28.23
N ALA A 8 40.38 23.40 28.32
CA ALA A 8 40.84 22.48 29.39
C ALA A 8 39.66 21.70 30.04
N GLY A 9 39.36 20.44 29.75
CA GLY A 9 40.17 19.24 29.59
C GLY A 9 39.43 18.11 30.32
N GLY A 10 39.46 16.88 29.82
CA GLY A 10 38.80 15.75 30.48
C GLY A 10 38.93 14.44 29.71
N LEU A 11 40.06 13.75 29.91
CA LEU A 11 40.35 12.39 29.47
C LEU A 11 39.87 11.39 30.54
N LEU A 12 38.92 10.51 30.19
CA LEU A 12 38.54 9.26 30.87
C LEU A 12 38.00 8.36 29.75
N GLY A 13 38.43 7.15 29.41
CA GLY A 13 39.31 6.15 29.99
C GLY A 13 38.84 4.82 29.34
N LEU A 14 39.50 4.35 28.28
CA LEU A 14 39.15 3.09 27.63
C LEU A 14 39.63 1.92 28.51
N ALA A 15 38.69 1.25 29.17
CA ALA A 15 38.93 -0.03 29.83
C ALA A 15 38.83 -1.17 28.81
N ALA A 16 39.82 -2.05 28.87
CA ALA A 16 40.07 -3.17 27.98
C ALA A 16 39.26 -4.45 28.31
N CYS A 17 39.34 -5.39 27.38
CA CYS A 17 38.79 -6.75 27.29
C CYS A 17 38.83 -7.63 28.56
N GLY A 18 37.88 -8.58 28.68
CA GLY A 18 38.03 -9.72 29.59
C GLY A 18 36.84 -10.70 29.72
N GLN A 19 36.68 -11.60 28.72
CA GLN A 19 36.23 -13.02 28.72
C GLN A 19 35.00 -13.57 29.52
N PRO A 20 34.41 -14.70 29.06
CA PRO A 20 33.05 -15.13 29.33
C PRO A 20 32.91 -15.90 30.65
N ALA A 21 31.72 -15.81 31.23
CA ALA A 21 31.28 -16.72 32.27
C ALA A 21 30.10 -17.55 31.75
N GLU A 22 30.36 -18.84 31.63
CA GLU A 22 29.40 -19.89 31.33
C GLU A 22 28.48 -20.14 32.55
N LYS A 23 27.24 -20.57 32.24
CA LYS A 23 26.34 -21.39 33.07
C LYS A 23 25.32 -20.68 33.96
N ALA A 24 24.10 -20.59 33.45
CA ALA A 24 22.91 -21.12 34.12
C ALA A 24 21.82 -21.41 33.09
N ALA A 25 21.51 -22.69 32.86
CA ALA A 25 20.31 -23.09 32.12
C ALA A 25 19.09 -22.91 33.03
N PRO A 26 18.06 -22.13 32.64
CA PRO A 26 16.77 -22.21 33.28
C PRO A 26 15.95 -23.34 32.65
N LYS A 27 15.42 -24.19 33.52
CA LYS A 27 14.45 -25.25 33.27
C LYS A 27 13.41 -24.83 32.23
N ALA A 28 13.15 -25.72 31.28
CA ALA A 28 11.93 -25.72 30.49
C ALA A 28 10.71 -25.72 31.44
N SER A 29 10.07 -24.57 31.59
CA SER A 29 8.67 -24.52 31.97
C SER A 29 7.88 -24.55 30.68
N ALA A 30 7.20 -25.66 30.43
CA ALA A 30 6.20 -25.79 29.39
C ALA A 30 5.10 -24.76 29.69
N THR A 31 5.27 -23.56 29.13
CA THR A 31 4.16 -22.63 28.96
C THR A 31 3.29 -23.26 27.88
N ALA A 32 2.08 -23.66 28.25
CA ALA A 32 1.05 -24.05 27.30
C ALA A 32 1.00 -22.98 26.19
N PRO A 33 0.94 -23.36 24.91
CA PRO A 33 0.85 -22.36 23.86
C PRO A 33 -0.39 -21.51 24.15
N ALA A 34 -0.17 -20.23 24.40
CA ALA A 34 -1.23 -19.25 24.34
C ALA A 34 -1.95 -19.49 23.01
N ALA A 35 -3.27 -19.67 23.07
CA ALA A 35 -4.09 -19.72 21.88
C ALA A 35 -3.69 -18.51 21.03
N VAL A 36 -3.11 -18.78 19.85
CA VAL A 36 -2.82 -17.77 18.86
C VAL A 36 -4.12 -17.02 18.63
N ALA A 37 -4.20 -15.78 19.10
CA ALA A 37 -5.26 -14.88 18.72
C ALA A 37 -5.34 -14.94 17.19
N ALA A 38 -6.54 -15.18 16.65
CA ALA A 38 -6.74 -15.15 15.21
C ALA A 38 -6.16 -13.84 14.70
N SER A 39 -5.06 -13.94 13.95
CA SER A 39 -4.34 -12.79 13.45
C SER A 39 -5.28 -12.06 12.50
N ASP A 40 -5.53 -10.81 12.81
CA ASP A 40 -6.41 -9.90 12.08
C ASP A 40 -5.69 -9.43 10.81
N ALA A 41 -5.20 -10.40 10.02
CA ALA A 41 -4.37 -10.18 8.85
C ALA A 41 -5.25 -9.83 7.65
N ALA A 42 -4.88 -8.78 6.92
CA ALA A 42 -5.52 -8.45 5.66
C ALA A 42 -5.44 -9.66 4.73
N THR A 43 -6.59 -10.06 4.18
CA THR A 43 -6.67 -11.25 3.33
C THR A 43 -6.84 -10.82 1.90
N ALA A 44 -6.01 -11.38 1.03
CA ALA A 44 -6.13 -11.20 -0.41
C ALA A 44 -7.27 -12.09 -0.93
N PRO A 45 -8.17 -11.58 -1.79
CA PRO A 45 -9.28 -12.38 -2.30
C PRO A 45 -8.77 -13.47 -3.26
N THR A 46 -9.41 -14.64 -3.21
CA THR A 46 -9.11 -15.80 -4.07
C THR A 46 -10.17 -16.01 -5.16
N GLY A 47 -11.21 -15.18 -5.22
CA GLY A 47 -12.30 -15.25 -6.17
C GLY A 47 -12.78 -13.87 -6.61
N PRO A 48 -13.78 -13.80 -7.51
CA PRO A 48 -14.32 -12.53 -8.00
C PRO A 48 -14.93 -11.71 -6.84
N LEU A 49 -14.68 -10.41 -6.86
CA LEU A 49 -15.23 -9.48 -5.88
C LEU A 49 -16.73 -9.22 -6.13
N SER A 50 -17.44 -8.85 -5.05
CA SER A 50 -18.75 -8.24 -5.18
C SER A 50 -18.64 -6.89 -5.91
N ALA A 51 -19.74 -6.41 -6.49
CA ALA A 51 -19.75 -5.09 -7.15
C ALA A 51 -19.37 -3.94 -6.19
N VAL A 52 -19.72 -4.06 -4.91
CA VAL A 52 -19.38 -3.06 -3.87
C VAL A 52 -17.88 -3.11 -3.57
N ASP A 53 -17.33 -4.30 -3.35
CA ASP A 53 -15.90 -4.47 -3.05
C ASP A 53 -15.04 -4.13 -4.25
N LEU A 54 -15.47 -4.45 -5.47
CA LEU A 54 -14.76 -4.11 -6.69
C LEU A 54 -14.63 -2.59 -6.85
N ARG A 55 -15.73 -1.83 -6.66
CA ARG A 55 -15.68 -0.35 -6.71
C ARG A 55 -14.78 0.22 -5.63
N ARG A 56 -14.86 -0.32 -4.42
CA ARG A 56 -14.05 0.08 -3.28
C ARG A 56 -12.55 -0.15 -3.52
N VAL A 57 -12.19 -1.34 -4.00
CA VAL A 57 -10.82 -1.72 -4.33
C VAL A 57 -10.29 -0.89 -5.49
N CYS A 58 -11.09 -0.67 -6.54
CA CYS A 58 -10.68 0.18 -7.66
C CYS A 58 -10.50 1.65 -7.25
N ARG A 59 -11.36 2.19 -6.38
CA ARG A 59 -11.19 3.53 -5.80
C ARG A 59 -9.85 3.63 -5.06
N ALA A 60 -9.57 2.68 -4.17
CA ALA A 60 -8.33 2.65 -3.41
C ALA A 60 -7.10 2.46 -4.32
N GLY A 61 -7.15 1.53 -5.26
CA GLY A 61 -6.05 1.26 -6.19
C GLY A 61 -5.68 2.48 -7.03
N LEU A 62 -6.66 3.12 -7.66
CA LEU A 62 -6.41 4.33 -8.45
C LEU A 62 -5.90 5.48 -7.58
N ALA A 63 -6.39 5.60 -6.34
CA ALA A 63 -5.88 6.57 -5.37
C ALA A 63 -4.39 6.33 -5.05
N ALA A 64 -4.02 5.10 -4.68
CA ALA A 64 -2.63 4.72 -4.39
C ALA A 64 -1.69 4.94 -5.59
N ILE A 65 -2.12 4.52 -6.78
CA ILE A 65 -1.30 4.56 -8.00
C ILE A 65 -1.04 6.00 -8.45
N HIS A 66 -2.04 6.87 -8.31
CA HIS A 66 -1.97 8.26 -8.80
C HIS A 66 -1.72 9.29 -7.70
N GLY A 67 -1.39 8.85 -6.48
CA GLY A 67 -1.16 9.74 -5.33
C GLY A 67 -2.36 10.63 -5.02
N GLN A 68 -3.58 10.10 -5.16
CA GLN A 68 -4.82 10.81 -4.83
C GLN A 68 -5.36 10.33 -3.48
N GLU A 69 -6.19 11.17 -2.86
CA GLU A 69 -7.06 10.73 -1.78
C GLU A 69 -8.21 9.87 -2.33
N PRO A 70 -8.68 8.82 -1.62
CA PRO A 70 -9.80 7.99 -2.09
C PRO A 70 -11.05 8.77 -2.49
N ASP A 71 -11.36 9.85 -1.77
CA ASP A 71 -12.56 10.67 -2.02
C ASP A 71 -12.44 11.55 -3.27
N ALA A 72 -11.21 11.77 -3.78
CA ALA A 72 -11.01 12.43 -5.07
C ALA A 72 -11.34 11.51 -6.26
N ILE A 73 -11.29 10.19 -6.06
CA ILE A 73 -11.60 9.19 -7.08
C ILE A 73 -13.12 8.94 -7.13
N GLN A 74 -13.76 9.54 -8.14
CA GLN A 74 -15.18 9.34 -8.40
C GLN A 74 -15.39 8.08 -9.22
N ILE A 75 -16.25 7.18 -8.75
CA ILE A 75 -16.69 6.02 -9.52
C ILE A 75 -17.91 6.44 -10.35
N THR A 76 -17.80 6.34 -11.67
CA THR A 76 -18.82 6.82 -12.61
C THR A 76 -19.67 5.71 -13.20
N GLY A 77 -19.24 4.46 -13.07
CA GLY A 77 -20.01 3.31 -13.54
C GLY A 77 -19.33 1.98 -13.27
N LEU A 78 -20.08 0.90 -13.54
CA LEU A 78 -19.60 -0.48 -13.53
C LEU A 78 -20.18 -1.19 -14.75
N GLU A 79 -19.30 -1.68 -15.61
CA GLU A 79 -19.65 -2.43 -16.82
C GLU A 79 -19.13 -3.86 -16.68
N GLY A 80 -20.01 -4.78 -16.29
CA GLY A 80 -19.61 -6.14 -15.93
C GLY A 80 -18.65 -6.12 -14.74
N SER A 81 -17.37 -6.45 -14.97
CA SER A 81 -16.29 -6.45 -13.98
C SER A 81 -15.29 -5.29 -14.16
N VAL A 82 -15.67 -4.25 -14.91
CA VAL A 82 -14.82 -3.07 -15.17
C VAL A 82 -15.46 -1.83 -14.55
N VAL A 83 -14.74 -1.21 -13.62
CA VAL A 83 -15.13 0.03 -12.94
C VAL A 83 -14.63 1.22 -13.76
N ASN A 84 -15.53 2.14 -14.08
CA ASN A 84 -15.19 3.44 -14.66
C ASN A 84 -14.96 4.44 -13.52
N ALA A 85 -13.88 5.22 -13.60
CA ALA A 85 -13.55 6.22 -12.61
C ALA A 85 -12.98 7.50 -13.24
N GLN A 86 -13.07 8.61 -12.50
CA GLN A 86 -12.49 9.89 -12.88
C GLN A 86 -12.02 10.68 -11.66
N TRP A 87 -11.05 11.56 -11.85
CA TRP A 87 -10.55 12.48 -10.81
C TRP A 87 -9.87 13.71 -11.44
N PRO A 88 -9.71 14.82 -10.69
CA PRO A 88 -8.98 15.99 -11.19
C PRO A 88 -7.52 15.66 -11.51
N ALA A 89 -7.04 16.11 -12.66
CA ALA A 89 -5.64 16.02 -13.00
C ALA A 89 -4.81 16.96 -12.10
N PRO A 90 -3.68 16.51 -11.52
CA PRO A 90 -2.98 17.28 -10.48
C PRO A 90 -2.37 18.61 -10.93
N VAL A 91 -2.09 18.78 -12.23
CA VAL A 91 -1.24 19.88 -12.73
C VAL A 91 -2.02 20.90 -13.56
N ASP A 92 -2.89 20.45 -14.46
CA ASP A 92 -3.58 21.30 -15.44
C ASP A 92 -5.06 21.53 -15.14
N GLY A 93 -5.59 20.95 -14.05
CA GLY A 93 -7.00 21.04 -13.69
C GLY A 93 -7.92 20.29 -14.66
N GLY A 94 -7.36 19.48 -15.55
CA GLY A 94 -8.10 18.58 -16.41
C GLY A 94 -8.80 17.47 -15.62
N LEU A 95 -9.44 16.55 -16.35
CA LEU A 95 -10.08 15.38 -15.76
C LEU A 95 -9.36 14.13 -16.25
N MET A 96 -8.77 13.38 -15.33
CA MET A 96 -8.28 12.05 -15.59
C MET A 96 -9.44 11.07 -15.57
N LYS A 97 -9.42 10.11 -16.50
CA LYS A 97 -10.38 9.01 -16.57
C LYS A 97 -9.63 7.70 -16.65
N ALA A 98 -10.15 6.68 -15.97
CA ALA A 98 -9.59 5.35 -16.01
C ALA A 98 -10.66 4.27 -15.94
N GLN A 99 -10.28 3.09 -16.43
CA GLN A 99 -10.97 1.84 -16.16
C GLN A 99 -10.11 0.99 -15.23
N CYS A 100 -10.76 0.32 -14.28
CA CYS A 100 -10.10 -0.59 -13.34
C CYS A 100 -10.84 -1.93 -13.29
N ARG A 101 -10.08 -3.02 -13.15
CA ARG A 101 -10.60 -4.38 -12.94
C ARG A 101 -9.65 -5.16 -12.03
N THR A 102 -10.14 -6.29 -11.52
CA THR A 102 -9.35 -7.19 -10.68
C THR A 102 -9.37 -8.61 -11.21
N ASP A 103 -8.25 -9.32 -11.07
CA ASP A 103 -8.14 -10.77 -11.23
C ASP A 103 -7.49 -11.36 -9.98
N GLY A 104 -8.30 -12.01 -9.14
CA GLY A 104 -7.91 -12.36 -7.78
C GLY A 104 -7.35 -11.14 -7.02
N PRO A 105 -6.11 -11.19 -6.50
CA PRO A 105 -5.51 -10.07 -5.77
C PRO A 105 -4.87 -9.01 -6.67
N LEU A 106 -4.82 -9.23 -7.99
CA LEU A 106 -4.21 -8.30 -8.93
C LEU A 106 -5.24 -7.24 -9.35
N LEU A 107 -4.87 -5.97 -9.20
CA LEU A 107 -5.58 -4.82 -9.73
C LEU A 107 -4.90 -4.38 -11.02
N THR A 108 -5.68 -4.23 -12.08
CA THR A 108 -5.21 -3.69 -13.36
C THR A 108 -6.06 -2.51 -13.75
N TRP A 109 -5.43 -1.47 -14.26
CA TRP A 109 -6.12 -0.28 -14.74
C TRP A 109 -5.63 0.12 -16.12
N LYS A 110 -6.37 1.00 -16.77
CA LYS A 110 -5.95 1.72 -17.97
C LYS A 110 -6.47 3.16 -17.92
N PRO A 111 -5.74 4.13 -18.51
CA PRO A 111 -6.32 5.42 -18.79
C PRO A 111 -7.36 5.29 -19.90
N VAL A 112 -8.26 6.28 -19.94
CA VAL A 112 -9.29 6.41 -20.99
C VAL A 112 -9.25 7.84 -21.52
N ASP A 113 -9.60 7.99 -22.79
CA ASP A 113 -9.65 9.27 -23.51
C ASP A 113 -8.29 9.99 -23.63
N LEU A 114 -7.16 9.27 -23.61
CA LEU A 114 -5.87 9.86 -23.97
C LEU A 114 -5.79 10.13 -25.49
N PRO A 115 -5.07 11.20 -25.91
CA PRO A 115 -4.98 11.58 -27.33
C PRO A 115 -4.43 10.49 -28.24
N ASP A 116 -3.45 9.72 -27.79
CA ASP A 116 -2.95 8.55 -28.52
C ASP A 116 -3.74 7.29 -28.10
N PRO A 117 -4.45 6.62 -29.02
CA PRO A 117 -5.13 5.36 -28.73
C PRO A 117 -4.21 4.27 -28.18
N ALA A 118 -2.92 4.25 -28.54
CA ALA A 118 -1.97 3.26 -28.04
C ALA A 118 -1.71 3.40 -26.53
N ASP A 119 -1.86 4.60 -25.99
CA ASP A 119 -1.69 4.88 -24.55
C ASP A 119 -2.93 4.46 -23.73
N ASN A 120 -4.08 4.25 -24.37
CA ASN A 120 -5.32 3.78 -23.74
C ASN A 120 -5.31 2.25 -23.50
N ARG A 121 -4.18 1.71 -23.05
CA ARG A 121 -3.93 0.27 -22.84
C ARG A 121 -3.98 -0.12 -21.36
N TRP A 122 -4.26 -1.39 -21.10
CA TRP A 122 -4.12 -1.96 -19.76
C TRP A 122 -2.66 -1.96 -19.30
N MET A 123 -2.46 -1.58 -18.03
CA MET A 123 -1.17 -1.57 -17.35
C MET A 123 -0.87 -2.98 -16.81
N ASN A 124 -0.59 -3.91 -17.72
CA ASN A 124 -0.36 -5.33 -17.42
C ASN A 124 0.80 -5.95 -18.23
N GLN A 125 1.72 -5.11 -18.71
CA GLN A 125 2.92 -5.54 -19.42
C GLN A 125 4.11 -5.63 -18.46
N SER A 126 5.22 -6.26 -18.89
CA SER A 126 6.39 -6.47 -18.04
C SER A 126 7.08 -5.18 -17.57
N GLY A 127 6.84 -4.07 -18.25
CA GLY A 127 7.34 -2.74 -17.84
C GLY A 127 6.38 -1.96 -16.95
N ASP A 128 5.18 -2.49 -16.68
CA ASP A 128 4.19 -1.83 -15.83
C ASP A 128 4.33 -2.30 -14.38
N PRO A 129 4.03 -1.44 -13.39
CA PRO A 129 3.95 -1.87 -12.00
C PRO A 129 2.85 -2.93 -11.81
N ALA A 130 3.16 -3.99 -11.07
CA ALA A 130 2.17 -4.95 -10.62
C ALA A 130 1.48 -4.42 -9.35
N ASN A 131 0.16 -4.25 -9.40
CA ASN A 131 -0.61 -3.69 -8.30
C ASN A 131 -1.43 -4.79 -7.64
N THR A 132 -1.13 -5.10 -6.38
CA THR A 132 -1.90 -6.07 -5.61
C THR A 132 -2.67 -5.39 -4.49
N PHE A 133 -3.73 -6.04 -4.00
CA PHE A 133 -4.50 -5.52 -2.89
C PHE A 133 -4.90 -6.60 -1.87
N ALA A 134 -5.13 -6.15 -0.65
CA ALA A 134 -5.76 -6.93 0.42
C ALA A 134 -6.80 -6.07 1.14
N VAL A 135 -7.88 -6.69 1.61
CA VAL A 135 -8.98 -5.98 2.27
C VAL A 135 -9.07 -6.41 3.73
N LYS A 136 -9.22 -5.44 4.63
CA LYS A 136 -9.46 -5.66 6.06
C LYS A 136 -10.42 -4.62 6.61
N GLY A 137 -11.65 -5.02 6.94
CA GLY A 137 -12.69 -4.07 7.36
C GLY A 137 -12.86 -2.99 6.30
N ASP A 138 -12.75 -1.72 6.69
CA ASP A 138 -12.81 -0.54 5.79
C ASP A 138 -11.45 -0.12 5.20
N VAL A 139 -10.36 -0.81 5.55
CA VAL A 139 -9.04 -0.57 4.97
C VAL A 139 -8.79 -1.45 3.75
N VAL A 140 -8.32 -0.84 2.66
CA VAL A 140 -7.74 -1.52 1.50
C VAL A 140 -6.25 -1.22 1.48
N THR A 141 -5.43 -2.25 1.62
CA THR A 141 -3.98 -2.16 1.44
C THR A 141 -3.67 -2.40 -0.03
N VAL A 142 -2.97 -1.47 -0.67
CA VAL A 142 -2.50 -1.57 -2.05
C VAL A 142 -0.98 -1.63 -2.04
N THR A 143 -0.41 -2.63 -2.72
CA THR A 143 1.03 -2.78 -2.90
C THR A 143 1.37 -2.71 -4.38
N GLN A 144 2.16 -1.72 -4.76
CA GLN A 144 2.73 -1.55 -6.09
C GLN A 144 4.13 -2.15 -6.10
N THR A 145 4.38 -3.11 -6.99
CA THR A 145 5.71 -3.65 -7.26
C THR A 145 6.20 -3.11 -8.59
N PHE A 146 7.25 -2.29 -8.55
CA PHE A 146 7.82 -1.67 -9.74
C PHE A 146 8.72 -2.66 -10.50
N PRO A 147 9.01 -2.43 -11.80
CA PRO A 147 9.84 -3.32 -12.60
C PRO A 147 11.27 -3.51 -12.08
N ASP A 148 11.77 -2.60 -11.25
CA ASP A 148 13.08 -2.70 -10.59
C ASP A 148 13.05 -3.58 -9.31
N GLY A 149 11.88 -4.11 -8.95
CA GLY A 149 11.65 -4.95 -7.78
C GLY A 149 11.38 -4.16 -6.50
N THR A 150 11.39 -2.82 -6.54
CA THR A 150 11.00 -2.01 -5.39
C THR A 150 9.50 -2.06 -5.17
N ASN A 151 9.07 -1.84 -3.92
CA ASN A 151 7.66 -1.87 -3.54
C ASN A 151 7.24 -0.57 -2.86
N GLN A 152 6.02 -0.14 -3.14
CA GLN A 152 5.34 0.92 -2.41
C GLN A 152 4.00 0.38 -1.90
N GLN A 153 3.74 0.56 -0.61
CA GLN A 153 2.49 0.15 0.02
C GLN A 153 1.68 1.38 0.46
N SER A 154 0.35 1.30 0.38
CA SER A 154 -0.57 2.32 0.86
C SER A 154 -1.79 1.68 1.51
N ASP A 155 -2.13 2.12 2.72
CA ASP A 155 -3.33 1.69 3.42
C ASP A 155 -4.38 2.79 3.32
N LEU A 156 -5.50 2.49 2.64
CA LEU A 156 -6.53 3.46 2.31
C LEU A 156 -7.84 3.07 2.99
N THR A 157 -8.38 3.98 3.80
CA THR A 157 -9.72 3.78 4.37
C THR A 157 -10.76 4.15 3.33
N VAL A 158 -11.44 3.14 2.82
CA VAL A 158 -12.54 3.31 1.85
C VAL A 158 -13.70 2.50 2.40
N PRO A 159 -14.69 3.10 3.06
CA PRO A 159 -15.79 2.34 3.63
C PRO A 159 -16.56 1.63 2.51
N ALA A 160 -17.08 0.44 2.82
CA ALA A 160 -18.04 -0.20 1.93
C ALA A 160 -19.26 0.72 1.82
N SER A 161 -19.34 1.48 0.73
CA SER A 161 -20.46 2.37 0.49
C SER A 161 -21.71 1.51 0.36
N LYS A 162 -22.71 1.72 1.22
CA LYS A 162 -24.05 1.19 1.00
C LYS A 162 -24.63 1.97 -0.17
N GLU A 163 -24.40 1.53 -1.41
CA GLU A 163 -25.18 2.06 -2.53
C GLU A 163 -26.66 1.83 -2.20
N ALA A 164 -27.43 2.92 -2.11
CA ALA A 164 -28.87 2.86 -2.08
C ALA A 164 -29.34 2.14 -3.36
N ALA A 165 -30.18 1.13 -3.16
CA ALA A 165 -30.83 0.37 -4.22
C ALA A 165 -31.65 1.26 -5.18
#